data_AF-A0A063Y2H2-F1
#
_entry.id   AF-A0A063Y2H2-F1
#
_cell.length_a   1.000
_cell.length_b   1.000
_cell.length_c   1.000
_cell.angle_alpha   90.00
_cell.angle_beta   90.00
_cell.angle_gamma   90.00
#
_symmetry.space_group_name_H-M   'P 1'
#
loop_
_entity.id
_entity.type
_entity.pdbx_description
1 polymer ?
#
loop_
_entity_poly.entity_id
_entity_poly.type
_entity_poly.pdbx_seq_one_letter_code
_entity_poly.pdbx_strand_id
1 'polypeptide(L)'
;MDLLREALSGAEDEQHYAALSRQAQLQRWQQHARFCQCCAAPLLPHPDEEIARLCSGCGHVHYPPVSPCIIVLVLRGEQCLLAHAAKFPPGRYSTLAGFIEPGETAEQAVMREVKEEVGIEVCNIRYFKSQSWPFPHSLMLGYFADYAGGEIQPDGEEILSASWFDRENLPDLPSSFSISRQLIEAFVQYRING
;
A
#
# COMPACT_ATOMS: atom_id res chain seq x y z
N MET A 1 -10.82 -7.58 -11.20
CA MET A 1 -10.25 -6.51 -10.35
C MET A 1 -11.29 -5.44 -10.10
N ASP A 2 -12.06 -5.06 -11.12
CA ASP A 2 -13.05 -3.97 -11.04
C ASP A 2 -14.22 -4.28 -10.09
N LEU A 3 -14.78 -5.49 -10.14
CA LEU A 3 -15.85 -5.92 -9.21
C LEU A 3 -15.45 -5.84 -7.72
N LEU A 4 -14.18 -6.13 -7.38
CA LEU A 4 -13.70 -6.00 -6.01
C LEU A 4 -13.54 -4.53 -5.61
N ARG A 5 -13.09 -3.67 -6.53
CA ARG A 5 -13.01 -2.22 -6.28
C ARG A 5 -14.40 -1.62 -6.07
N GLU A 6 -15.38 -2.03 -6.86
CA GLU A 6 -16.79 -1.64 -6.70
C GLU A 6 -17.34 -2.08 -5.34
N ALA A 7 -17.19 -3.37 -5.00
CA ALA A 7 -17.64 -3.91 -3.71
C ALA A 7 -17.01 -3.19 -2.51
N LEU A 8 -15.70 -2.94 -2.55
CA LEU A 8 -15.00 -2.22 -1.47
C LEU A 8 -15.40 -0.74 -1.39
N SER A 9 -15.73 -0.12 -2.52
CA SER A 9 -16.20 1.27 -2.55
C SER A 9 -17.63 1.41 -1.98
N GLY A 10 -18.42 0.34 -2.05
CA GLY A 10 -19.76 0.24 -1.46
C GLY A 10 -19.80 -0.29 -0.02
N ALA A 11 -18.64 -0.42 0.65
CA ALA A 11 -18.61 -0.87 2.04
C ALA A 11 -19.33 0.14 2.97
N GLU A 12 -20.16 -0.39 3.85
CA GLU A 12 -21.00 0.41 4.77
C GLU A 12 -20.18 1.03 5.91
N ASP A 13 -19.15 0.30 6.38
CA ASP A 13 -18.25 0.69 7.44
C ASP A 13 -16.86 0.02 7.28
N GLU A 14 -15.94 0.32 8.20
CA GLU A 14 -14.58 -0.25 8.20
C GLU A 14 -14.58 -1.77 8.41
N GLN A 15 -15.54 -2.32 9.15
CA GLN A 15 -15.63 -3.75 9.43
C GLN A 15 -16.08 -4.52 8.18
N HIS A 16 -17.06 -3.99 7.44
CA HIS A 16 -17.50 -4.51 6.16
C HIS A 16 -16.37 -4.45 5.13
N TYR A 17 -15.63 -3.32 5.05
CA TYR A 17 -14.45 -3.21 4.19
C TYR A 17 -13.40 -4.27 4.52
N ALA A 18 -13.09 -4.48 5.81
CA ALA A 18 -12.12 -5.47 6.26
C ALA A 18 -12.56 -6.90 5.94
N ALA A 19 -13.84 -7.23 6.11
CA ALA A 19 -14.39 -8.54 5.79
C ALA A 19 -14.30 -8.86 4.29
N LEU A 20 -14.71 -7.92 3.42
CA LEU A 20 -14.59 -8.06 1.96
C LEU A 20 -13.12 -8.20 1.53
N SER A 21 -12.24 -7.36 2.09
CA SER A 21 -10.80 -7.41 1.83
C SER A 21 -10.19 -8.75 2.21
N ARG A 22 -10.58 -9.29 3.37
CA ARG A 22 -10.13 -10.60 3.84
C ARG A 22 -10.63 -11.72 2.94
N GLN A 23 -11.91 -11.72 2.60
CA GLN A 23 -12.51 -12.74 1.74
C GLN A 23 -11.81 -12.80 0.38
N ALA A 24 -11.59 -11.64 -0.25
CA ALA A 24 -10.92 -11.55 -1.54
C ALA A 24 -9.49 -12.12 -1.51
N GLN A 25 -8.71 -11.78 -0.47
CA GLN A 25 -7.35 -12.27 -0.30
C GLN A 25 -7.30 -13.79 -0.08
N LEU A 26 -8.15 -14.32 0.80
CA LEU A 26 -8.20 -15.75 1.08
C LEU A 26 -8.69 -16.56 -0.12
N GLN A 27 -9.73 -16.10 -0.82
CA GLN A 27 -10.24 -16.76 -2.02
C GLN A 27 -9.17 -16.80 -3.11
N ARG A 28 -8.47 -15.67 -3.33
CA ARG A 28 -7.37 -15.60 -4.29
C ARG A 28 -6.24 -16.56 -3.91
N TRP A 29 -5.85 -16.61 -2.64
CA TRP A 29 -4.81 -17.52 -2.18
C TRP A 29 -5.21 -18.98 -2.35
N GLN A 30 -6.44 -19.36 -1.96
CA GLN A 30 -6.96 -20.72 -2.13
C GLN A 30 -6.99 -21.18 -3.59
N GLN A 31 -7.23 -20.27 -4.54
CA GLN A 31 -7.23 -20.59 -5.97
C GLN A 31 -5.83 -20.90 -6.52
N HIS A 32 -4.80 -20.20 -6.02
CA HIS A 32 -3.43 -20.26 -6.54
C HIS A 32 -2.49 -21.18 -5.74
N ALA A 33 -2.71 -21.36 -4.44
CA ALA A 33 -1.90 -22.22 -3.57
C ALA A 33 -2.22 -23.71 -3.77
N ARG A 34 -1.96 -24.22 -4.98
CA ARG A 34 -2.27 -25.60 -5.39
C ARG A 34 -1.11 -26.58 -5.20
N PHE A 35 0.12 -26.11 -5.37
CA PHE A 35 1.33 -26.94 -5.33
C PHE A 35 2.40 -26.30 -4.42
N CYS A 36 3.19 -27.13 -3.78
CA CYS A 36 4.24 -26.71 -2.86
C CYS A 36 5.42 -26.10 -3.62
N GLN A 37 5.86 -24.91 -3.21
CA GLN A 37 7.01 -24.24 -3.82
C GLN A 37 8.36 -24.94 -3.53
N CYS A 38 8.41 -25.83 -2.54
CA CYS A 38 9.63 -26.55 -2.15
C CYS A 38 9.81 -27.86 -2.96
N CYS A 39 8.73 -28.60 -3.24
CA CYS A 39 8.83 -29.94 -3.84
C CYS A 39 7.78 -30.25 -4.92
N ALA A 40 6.97 -29.28 -5.33
CA ALA A 40 5.90 -29.41 -6.33
C ALA A 40 4.74 -30.37 -6.00
N ALA A 41 4.74 -31.03 -4.84
CA ALA A 41 3.63 -31.89 -4.42
C ALA A 41 2.35 -31.06 -4.11
N PRO A 42 1.15 -31.64 -4.22
CA PRO A 42 -0.11 -30.94 -3.93
C PRO A 42 -0.19 -30.35 -2.52
N LEU A 43 -0.85 -29.21 -2.40
CA LEU A 43 -1.18 -28.56 -1.14
C LEU A 43 -2.60 -28.89 -0.70
N LEU A 44 -2.73 -29.55 0.45
CA LEU A 44 -4.00 -29.95 1.07
C LEU A 44 -4.40 -28.94 2.17
N PRO A 45 -5.69 -28.84 2.53
CA PRO A 45 -6.09 -28.09 3.72
C PRO A 45 -5.33 -28.56 4.97
N HIS A 46 -5.02 -27.64 5.88
CA HIS A 46 -4.39 -27.99 7.15
C HIS A 46 -5.36 -28.84 8.01
N PRO A 47 -4.89 -29.90 8.70
CA PRO A 47 -5.76 -30.80 9.47
C PRO A 47 -6.46 -30.12 10.65
N ASP A 48 -5.82 -29.12 11.26
CA ASP A 48 -6.35 -28.40 12.45
C ASP A 48 -7.29 -27.23 12.11
N GLU A 49 -7.85 -27.19 10.90
CA GLU A 49 -8.71 -26.11 10.39
C GLU A 49 -8.07 -24.71 10.39
N GLU A 50 -6.74 -24.62 10.54
CA GLU A 50 -6.00 -23.39 10.36
C GLU A 50 -6.14 -22.86 8.93
N ILE A 51 -6.01 -21.54 8.78
CA ILE A 51 -5.95 -20.89 7.46
C ILE A 51 -4.53 -21.06 6.91
N ALA A 52 -4.23 -22.31 6.57
CA ALA A 52 -2.96 -22.80 6.09
C ALA A 52 -3.19 -23.98 5.14
N ARG A 53 -2.16 -24.33 4.38
CA ARG A 53 -2.14 -25.55 3.56
C ARG A 53 -0.91 -26.38 3.89
N LEU A 54 -1.09 -27.69 3.98
CA LEU A 54 -0.03 -28.66 4.25
C LEU A 54 0.40 -29.34 2.94
N CYS A 55 1.69 -29.39 2.69
CA CYS A 55 2.25 -30.15 1.57
C CYS A 55 2.19 -31.67 1.84
N SER A 56 1.59 -32.43 0.93
CA SER A 56 1.51 -33.89 1.02
C SER A 56 2.84 -34.62 0.79
N GLY A 57 3.84 -33.95 0.21
CA GLY A 57 5.14 -34.54 -0.11
C GLY A 57 6.23 -34.28 0.93
N CYS A 58 6.39 -33.04 1.38
CA CYS A 58 7.46 -32.65 2.29
C CYS A 58 6.98 -32.18 3.68
N GLY A 59 5.66 -32.11 3.92
CA GLY A 59 5.10 -31.65 5.19
C GLY A 59 5.25 -30.16 5.47
N HIS A 60 5.76 -29.35 4.52
CA HIS A 60 5.85 -27.91 4.69
C HIS A 60 4.47 -27.25 4.78
N VAL A 61 4.31 -26.31 5.71
CA VAL A 61 3.09 -25.54 5.93
C VAL A 61 3.18 -24.21 5.20
N HIS A 62 2.17 -23.90 4.39
CA HIS A 62 2.05 -22.64 3.65
C HIS A 62 0.93 -21.80 4.24
N TYR A 63 1.23 -20.54 4.55
CA TYR A 63 0.26 -19.54 4.99
C TYR A 63 -0.13 -18.58 3.84
N PRO A 64 -1.29 -17.91 3.92
CA PRO A 64 -1.62 -16.82 3.01
C PRO A 64 -0.55 -15.72 3.05
N PRO A 65 -0.05 -15.25 1.91
CA PRO A 65 0.95 -14.18 1.89
C PRO A 65 0.33 -12.85 2.31
N VAL A 66 1.11 -12.03 3.00
CA VAL A 66 0.83 -10.61 3.27
C VAL A 66 2.11 -9.84 2.95
N SER A 67 2.08 -9.01 1.92
CA SER A 67 3.25 -8.29 1.43
C SER A 67 3.37 -6.92 2.10
N PRO A 68 4.43 -6.62 2.87
CA PRO A 68 4.61 -5.32 3.50
C PRO A 68 4.89 -4.25 2.44
N CYS A 69 4.20 -3.11 2.55
CA CYS A 69 4.28 -2.02 1.58
C CYS A 69 4.19 -0.69 2.32
N ILE A 70 5.08 0.26 2.03
CA ILE A 70 4.99 1.61 2.59
C ILE A 70 4.05 2.47 1.76
N ILE A 71 3.47 3.48 2.39
CA ILE A 71 2.80 4.58 1.71
C ILE A 71 3.09 5.85 2.48
N VAL A 72 3.56 6.89 1.80
CA VAL A 72 4.12 8.06 2.45
C VAL A 72 3.57 9.36 1.87
N LEU A 73 3.14 10.26 2.76
CA LEU A 73 2.88 11.66 2.42
C LEU A 73 4.09 12.51 2.83
N VAL A 74 4.78 13.05 1.83
CA VAL A 74 5.94 13.93 2.05
C VAL A 74 5.46 15.37 2.24
N LEU A 75 6.00 16.04 3.25
CA LEU A 75 5.59 17.38 3.67
C LEU A 75 6.71 18.39 3.44
N ARG A 76 6.33 19.60 2.99
CA ARG A 76 7.25 20.73 2.82
C ARG A 76 6.56 22.01 3.26
N GLY A 77 6.75 22.38 4.53
CA GLY A 77 6.03 23.50 5.15
C GLY A 77 4.52 23.25 5.13
N GLU A 78 3.78 24.14 4.50
CA GLU A 78 2.31 24.06 4.36
C GLU A 78 1.85 23.24 3.13
N GLN A 79 2.78 22.59 2.43
CA GLN A 79 2.53 21.81 1.22
C GLN A 79 2.74 20.31 1.45
N CYS A 80 2.08 19.49 0.64
CA CYS A 80 2.31 18.06 0.56
C CYS A 80 2.66 17.64 -0.87
N LEU A 81 3.45 16.58 -1.02
CA LEU A 81 3.77 16.00 -2.32
C LEU A 81 2.68 15.00 -2.72
N LEU A 82 2.14 15.15 -3.92
CA LEU A 82 1.30 14.14 -4.53
C LEU A 82 1.79 13.83 -5.96
N ALA A 83 1.59 12.58 -6.37
CA ALA A 83 2.07 12.04 -7.64
C ALA A 83 0.94 11.39 -8.45
N HIS A 84 1.03 11.52 -9.76
CA HIS A 84 0.17 10.87 -10.74
C HIS A 84 0.89 9.64 -11.30
N ALA A 85 0.44 8.46 -10.88
CA ALA A 85 0.97 7.20 -11.38
C ALA A 85 0.38 6.84 -12.75
N ALA A 86 1.16 6.17 -13.61
CA ALA A 86 0.74 5.79 -14.97
C ALA A 86 -0.55 4.93 -15.02
N LYS A 87 -0.85 4.20 -13.94
CA LYS A 87 -2.05 3.37 -13.78
C LYS A 87 -3.31 4.14 -13.36
N PHE A 88 -3.22 5.43 -13.06
CA PHE A 88 -4.35 6.22 -12.58
C PHE A 88 -5.16 6.84 -13.71
N PRO A 89 -6.47 7.07 -13.50
CA PRO A 89 -7.24 7.93 -14.39
C PRO A 89 -6.61 9.32 -14.50
N PRO A 90 -6.72 10.00 -15.65
CA PRO A 90 -6.17 11.34 -15.83
C PRO A 90 -6.62 12.31 -14.73
N GLY A 91 -5.66 13.09 -14.20
CA GLY A 91 -5.93 14.11 -13.18
C GLY A 91 -5.98 13.60 -11.73
N ARG A 92 -5.93 12.29 -11.50
CA ARG A 92 -5.88 11.71 -10.15
C ARG A 92 -4.46 11.65 -9.62
N TYR A 93 -4.26 12.15 -8.41
CA TYR A 93 -2.98 12.11 -7.70
C TYR A 93 -3.13 11.40 -6.35
N SER A 94 -2.04 10.82 -5.85
CA SER A 94 -1.97 10.11 -4.57
C SER A 94 -0.61 10.32 -3.91
N THR A 95 -0.50 9.92 -2.64
CA THR A 95 0.78 9.64 -1.98
C THR A 95 1.61 8.60 -2.73
N LEU A 96 2.92 8.59 -2.48
CA LEU A 96 3.90 7.62 -3.00
C LEU A 96 3.80 6.31 -2.21
N ALA A 97 4.07 5.17 -2.85
CA ALA A 97 3.94 3.85 -2.21
C ALA A 97 4.74 2.78 -2.94
N GLY A 98 5.42 1.92 -2.18
CA GLY A 98 6.17 0.80 -2.76
C GLY A 98 6.42 -0.33 -1.77
N PHE A 99 6.89 -1.47 -2.28
CA PHE A 99 7.08 -2.66 -1.46
C PHE A 99 8.35 -2.56 -0.61
N ILE A 100 8.31 -3.14 0.58
CA ILE A 100 9.50 -3.27 1.41
C ILE A 100 10.32 -4.44 0.87
N GLU A 101 11.61 -4.21 0.59
CA GLU A 101 12.49 -5.26 0.07
C GLU A 101 13.14 -6.10 1.19
N PRO A 102 13.57 -7.35 0.90
CA PRO A 102 14.28 -8.16 1.87
C PRO A 102 15.53 -7.47 2.42
N GLY A 103 15.61 -7.34 3.74
CA GLY A 103 16.73 -6.72 4.44
C GLY A 103 16.56 -5.22 4.70
N GLU A 104 15.47 -4.61 4.24
CA GLU A 104 15.14 -3.21 4.53
C GLU A 104 14.22 -3.06 5.75
N THR A 105 14.39 -1.97 6.50
CA THR A 105 13.34 -1.45 7.39
C THR A 105 12.29 -0.70 6.58
N ALA A 106 11.11 -0.46 7.17
CA ALA A 106 10.07 0.32 6.51
C ALA A 106 10.54 1.77 6.23
N GLU A 107 11.33 2.36 7.12
CA GLU A 107 11.90 3.69 6.94
C GLU A 107 12.92 3.72 5.79
N GLN A 108 13.71 2.66 5.62
CA GLN A 108 14.62 2.53 4.48
C GLN A 108 13.84 2.45 3.16
N ALA A 109 12.76 1.66 3.11
CA ALA A 109 11.89 1.60 1.95
C ALA A 109 11.24 2.96 1.66
N VAL A 110 10.79 3.71 2.68
CA VAL A 110 10.28 5.09 2.49
C VAL A 110 11.32 5.99 1.82
N MET A 111 12.57 5.97 2.29
CA MET A 111 13.64 6.78 1.70
C MET A 111 13.96 6.34 0.27
N ARG A 112 14.05 5.03 0.01
CA ARG A 112 14.36 4.47 -1.31
C ARG A 112 13.26 4.80 -2.32
N GLU A 113 12.01 4.45 -2.03
CA GLU A 113 10.87 4.64 -2.93
C GLU A 113 10.70 6.12 -3.30
N VAL A 114 10.79 7.04 -2.31
CA VAL A 114 10.70 8.47 -2.61
C VAL A 114 11.85 8.94 -3.50
N LYS A 115 13.06 8.42 -3.29
CA LYS A 115 14.21 8.78 -4.12
C LYS A 115 14.08 8.24 -5.55
N GLU A 116 13.64 7.00 -5.70
CA GLU A 116 13.48 6.31 -6.98
C GLU A 116 12.35 6.92 -7.81
N GLU A 117 11.16 7.09 -7.22
CA GLU A 117 9.96 7.51 -7.96
C GLU A 117 9.97 9.00 -8.35
N VAL A 118 10.56 9.86 -7.51
CA VAL A 118 10.45 11.33 -7.67
C VAL A 118 11.74 12.11 -7.41
N GLY A 119 12.87 11.48 -7.12
CA GLY A 119 14.20 12.12 -7.08
C GLY A 119 14.56 12.92 -5.81
N ILE A 120 13.63 13.09 -4.87
CA ILE A 120 13.85 13.91 -3.66
C ILE A 120 14.33 13.07 -2.48
N GLU A 121 14.85 13.76 -1.45
CA GLU A 121 15.28 13.17 -0.19
C GLU A 121 14.32 13.55 0.93
N VAL A 122 14.16 12.65 1.90
CA VAL A 122 13.24 12.82 3.04
C VAL A 122 13.91 12.48 4.37
N CYS A 123 13.39 13.07 5.44
CA CYS A 123 13.81 12.82 6.82
C CYS A 123 12.60 12.80 7.76
N ASN A 124 12.84 12.65 9.07
CA ASN A 124 11.83 12.67 10.13
C ASN A 124 10.61 11.77 9.83
N ILE A 125 10.86 10.53 9.43
CA ILE A 125 9.80 9.58 9.07
C ILE A 125 9.00 9.22 10.32
N ARG A 126 7.67 9.37 10.24
CA ARG A 126 6.73 9.17 11.35
C ARG A 126 5.63 8.22 10.91
N TYR A 127 5.49 7.11 11.64
CA TYR A 127 4.38 6.18 11.41
C TYR A 127 3.04 6.83 11.73
N PHE A 128 2.04 6.58 10.87
CA PHE A 128 0.67 7.04 11.04
C PHE A 128 -0.23 5.88 11.47
N LYS A 129 -0.48 4.94 10.55
CA LYS A 129 -1.28 3.73 10.79
C LYS A 129 -1.05 2.71 9.70
N SER A 130 -1.66 1.53 9.83
CA SER A 130 -1.63 0.47 8.81
C SER A 130 -3.01 0.21 8.22
N GLN A 131 -3.06 -0.30 6.99
CA GLN A 131 -4.29 -0.76 6.34
C GLN A 131 -4.03 -2.02 5.51
N SER A 132 -4.86 -3.06 5.69
CA SER A 132 -4.88 -4.21 4.78
C SER A 132 -5.43 -3.77 3.42
N TRP A 133 -4.70 -4.08 2.35
CA TRP A 133 -5.05 -3.70 0.97
C TRP A 133 -5.15 -4.94 0.06
N PRO A 134 -6.36 -5.33 -0.39
CA PRO A 134 -6.61 -6.62 -1.02
C PRO A 134 -6.24 -6.69 -2.51
N PHE A 135 -5.23 -5.93 -2.93
CA PHE A 135 -4.80 -5.82 -4.32
C PHE A 135 -3.28 -5.99 -4.48
N PRO A 136 -2.77 -7.24 -4.48
CA PRO A 136 -3.51 -8.48 -4.23
C PRO A 136 -3.56 -8.90 -2.75
N HIS A 137 -2.61 -8.51 -1.91
CA HIS A 137 -2.51 -8.91 -0.49
C HIS A 137 -1.46 -8.08 0.27
N SER A 138 -1.51 -6.76 0.12
CA SER A 138 -0.53 -5.87 0.74
C SER A 138 -0.97 -5.44 2.15
N LEU A 139 -0.01 -5.28 3.06
CA LEU A 139 -0.18 -4.52 4.30
C LEU A 139 0.46 -3.16 4.11
N MET A 140 -0.38 -2.14 3.90
CA MET A 140 0.07 -0.76 3.74
C MET A 140 0.45 -0.19 5.09
N LEU A 141 1.67 0.34 5.21
CA LEU A 141 2.20 1.02 6.36
C LEU A 141 2.30 2.51 6.01
N GLY A 142 1.40 3.31 6.59
CA GLY A 142 1.28 4.74 6.32
C GLY A 142 2.29 5.55 7.11
N TYR A 143 2.98 6.46 6.43
CA TYR A 143 3.98 7.36 7.01
C TYR A 143 3.74 8.81 6.59
N PHE A 144 4.15 9.72 7.47
CA PHE A 144 4.53 11.08 7.08
C PHE A 144 6.06 11.16 7.02
N ALA A 145 6.59 11.99 6.14
CA ALA A 145 8.01 12.32 6.10
C ALA A 145 8.19 13.79 5.74
N ASP A 146 9.30 14.39 6.17
CA ASP A 146 9.62 15.79 5.85
C ASP A 146 10.60 15.83 4.68
N TYR A 147 10.38 16.78 3.76
CA TYR A 147 11.30 17.06 2.67
C TYR A 147 12.67 17.50 3.19
N ALA A 148 13.73 16.85 2.73
CA ALA A 148 15.11 17.11 3.13
C ALA A 148 15.99 17.73 2.03
N GLY A 149 15.63 17.56 0.75
CA GLY A 149 16.41 18.11 -0.37
C GLY A 149 16.09 17.48 -1.71
N GLY A 150 16.75 17.96 -2.77
CA GLY A 150 16.60 17.46 -4.14
C GLY A 150 15.62 18.26 -5.01
N GLU A 151 15.40 17.78 -6.23
CA GLU A 151 14.43 18.35 -7.16
C GLU A 151 13.46 17.26 -7.58
N ILE A 152 12.19 17.62 -7.79
CA ILE A 152 11.19 16.64 -8.24
C ILE A 152 11.55 16.22 -9.67
N GLN A 153 11.85 14.94 -9.83
CA GLN A 153 12.13 14.30 -11.10
C GLN A 153 11.42 12.93 -11.11
N PRO A 154 10.18 12.87 -11.64
CA PRO A 154 9.47 11.60 -11.80
C PRO A 154 10.27 10.62 -12.66
N ASP A 155 10.18 9.33 -12.34
CA ASP A 155 10.86 8.26 -13.09
C ASP A 155 10.38 8.12 -14.55
N GLY A 156 9.15 8.56 -14.86
CA GLY A 156 8.52 8.43 -16.16
C GLY A 156 7.99 7.03 -16.48
N GLU A 157 8.13 6.08 -15.55
CA GLU A 157 7.67 4.70 -15.69
C GLU A 157 6.47 4.44 -14.76
N GLU A 158 6.67 4.56 -13.45
CA GLU A 158 5.62 4.41 -12.46
C GLU A 158 4.89 5.73 -12.24
N ILE A 159 5.64 6.84 -12.13
CA ILE A 159 5.16 8.19 -11.88
C ILE A 159 5.38 9.08 -13.10
N LEU A 160 4.28 9.62 -13.63
CA LEU A 160 4.31 10.49 -14.80
C LEU A 160 4.45 11.97 -14.43
N SER A 161 3.95 12.37 -13.27
CA SER A 161 4.09 13.73 -12.75
C SER A 161 3.97 13.75 -11.24
N ALA A 162 4.68 14.67 -10.58
CA ALA A 162 4.57 14.92 -9.16
C ALA A 162 4.70 16.43 -8.89
N SER A 163 3.92 16.93 -7.93
CA SER A 163 3.87 18.34 -7.59
C SER A 163 3.61 18.55 -6.10
N TRP A 164 4.03 19.71 -5.62
CA TRP A 164 3.64 20.20 -4.30
C TRP A 164 2.25 20.81 -4.36
N PHE A 165 1.39 20.44 -3.43
CA PHE A 165 0.02 20.93 -3.32
C PHE A 165 -0.22 21.53 -1.95
N ASP A 166 -0.84 22.72 -1.94
CA ASP A 166 -1.34 23.36 -0.73
C ASP A 166 -2.63 22.70 -0.25
N ARG A 167 -2.92 22.79 1.05
CA ARG A 167 -4.14 22.21 1.66
C ARG A 167 -5.44 22.67 1.01
N GLU A 168 -5.47 23.90 0.52
CA GLU A 168 -6.66 24.53 -0.06
C GLU A 168 -6.82 24.23 -1.56
N ASN A 169 -5.81 23.64 -2.20
CA ASN A 169 -5.77 23.42 -3.64
C ASN A 169 -5.30 21.99 -3.96
N LEU A 170 -6.11 21.01 -3.59
CA LEU A 170 -5.86 19.59 -3.82
C LEU A 170 -6.47 19.12 -5.16
N PRO A 171 -5.82 18.18 -5.86
CA PRO A 171 -6.30 17.61 -7.13
C PRO A 171 -7.42 16.58 -6.91
N ASP A 172 -7.81 15.82 -7.95
CA ASP A 172 -8.64 14.62 -7.74
C ASP A 172 -7.86 13.59 -6.92
N LEU A 173 -8.50 13.06 -5.88
CA LEU A 173 -7.88 12.21 -4.87
C LEU A 173 -8.51 10.81 -4.86
N PRO A 174 -7.85 9.80 -4.26
CA PRO A 174 -8.42 8.48 -4.08
C PRO A 174 -9.64 8.49 -3.13
N SER A 175 -10.34 7.35 -3.05
CA SER A 175 -11.51 7.19 -2.19
C SER A 175 -11.17 7.40 -0.71
N SER A 176 -12.14 7.91 0.07
CA SER A 176 -12.04 8.19 1.52
C SER A 176 -11.58 7.00 2.35
N PHE A 177 -11.91 5.78 1.93
CA PHE A 177 -11.48 4.56 2.61
C PHE A 177 -10.00 4.21 2.40
N SER A 178 -9.33 4.80 1.42
CA SER A 178 -7.91 4.51 1.19
C SER A 178 -7.01 5.20 2.23
N ILE A 179 -5.96 4.51 2.67
CA ILE A 179 -4.95 5.08 3.56
C ILE A 179 -4.25 6.32 2.96
N SER A 180 -4.11 6.40 1.63
CA SER A 180 -3.63 7.60 0.92
C SER A 180 -4.52 8.81 1.23
N ARG A 181 -5.83 8.65 1.04
CA ARG A 181 -6.79 9.72 1.32
C ARG A 181 -6.82 10.09 2.80
N GLN A 182 -6.66 9.12 3.70
CA GLN A 182 -6.64 9.38 5.14
C GLN A 182 -5.38 10.11 5.60
N LEU A 183 -4.22 9.83 4.99
CA LEU A 183 -2.99 10.62 5.19
C LEU A 183 -3.20 12.08 4.77
N ILE A 184 -3.79 12.29 3.58
CA ILE A 184 -4.07 13.63 3.05
C ILE A 184 -5.07 14.38 3.92
N GLU A 185 -6.13 13.73 4.38
CA GLU A 185 -7.12 14.33 5.29
C GLU A 185 -6.52 14.69 6.65
N ALA A 186 -5.64 13.85 7.20
CA ALA A 186 -4.90 14.19 8.41
C ALA A 186 -3.98 15.41 8.20
N PHE A 187 -3.33 15.52 7.04
CA PHE A 187 -2.58 16.72 6.65
C PHE A 187 -3.47 17.97 6.58
N VAL A 188 -4.63 17.89 5.93
CA VAL A 188 -5.59 19.00 5.82
C VAL A 188 -6.11 19.44 7.20
N GLN A 189 -6.31 18.49 8.12
CA GLN A 189 -6.82 18.73 9.47
C GLN A 189 -5.74 19.09 10.51
N TYR A 190 -4.47 19.26 10.11
CA TYR A 190 -3.33 19.50 11.02
C TYR A 190 -3.10 18.40 12.08
N ARG A 191 -3.47 17.15 11.78
CA ARG A 191 -3.33 15.98 12.67
C ARG A 191 -2.09 15.15 12.31
N ILE A 192 -0.96 15.82 12.14
CA ILE A 192 0.29 15.23 11.61
C ILE A 192 1.25 14.84 12.74
N ASN A 193 1.01 15.38 13.94
CA ASN A 193 1.75 15.05 15.15
C ASN A 193 0.94 14.01 15.92
N GLY A 194 1.48 12.79 16.01
CA GLY A 194 1.07 11.80 17.01
C GLY A 194 1.49 12.24 18.40
#